data_AF-A0A1J4KVB2-F1
#
_entry.id   AF-A0A1J4KVB2-F1
#
_cell.length_a   1.000
_cell.length_b   1.000
_cell.length_c   1.000
_cell.angle_alpha   90.00
_cell.angle_beta   90.00
_cell.angle_gamma   90.00
#
_symmetry.space_group_name_H-M   'P 1'
#
loop_
_entity.id
_entity.type
_entity.pdbx_description
1 polymer ?
#
loop_
_entity_poly.entity_id
_entity_poly.type
_entity_poly.pdbx_seq_one_letter_code
_entity_poly.pdbx_strand_id
1 'polypeptide(L)'
;MSKEEIQANFKSLREALDNCDGIFVMVDARDPQAFHCPWIVEEMKARKLPRLSAMVKVDLVPRVSAKNWVASLDPGLWTVGADLTKPEAAGAIVKKLIRDYGEGAKRMVCIGAPGTGKTTLCKIVGAPLIDTPGWLWPKNNISLALTGAYPWRGTNQSLALAFLSRVENGGFATLGITPELMLEAYAKKNGVAYEEAGNHLVARLRSYDLKWCAFSPIPKDDSFLWKRQWRVLLESCHHITEGWIRITPGEGVEKDEEILQ
;
A
#
# COMPACT_ATOMS: atom_id res chain seq x y z
N MET A 1 -14.48 17.62 -1.57
CA MET A 1 -13.47 17.80 -2.63
C MET A 1 -14.21 17.97 -3.93
N SER A 2 -13.98 19.06 -4.64
CA SER A 2 -14.69 19.36 -5.88
C SER A 2 -14.09 18.55 -7.04
N LYS A 3 -14.85 18.42 -8.13
CA LYS A 3 -14.39 17.71 -9.34
C LYS A 3 -13.15 18.40 -9.93
N GLU A 4 -13.15 19.72 -9.93
CA GLU A 4 -12.08 20.56 -10.47
C GLU A 4 -10.76 20.35 -9.70
N GLU A 5 -10.81 20.20 -8.37
CA GLU A 5 -9.65 19.90 -7.54
C GLU A 5 -9.01 18.55 -7.92
N ILE A 6 -9.84 17.53 -8.17
CA ILE A 6 -9.38 16.18 -8.53
C ILE A 6 -8.74 16.18 -9.92
N GLN A 7 -9.36 16.87 -10.89
CA GLN A 7 -8.82 17.01 -12.24
C GLN A 7 -7.50 17.78 -12.25
N ALA A 8 -7.39 18.87 -11.49
CA ALA A 8 -6.15 19.63 -11.34
C ALA A 8 -5.02 18.81 -10.69
N ASN A 9 -5.35 18.02 -9.65
CA ASN A 9 -4.41 17.09 -9.02
C ASN A 9 -3.85 16.06 -10.00
N PHE A 10 -4.73 15.46 -10.83
CA PHE A 10 -4.31 14.50 -11.85
C PHE A 10 -3.47 15.14 -12.94
N LYS A 11 -3.82 16.34 -13.40
CA LYS A 11 -3.04 17.10 -14.38
C LYS A 11 -1.62 17.39 -13.88
N SER A 12 -1.50 17.84 -12.62
CA SER A 12 -0.19 18.09 -12.00
C SER A 12 0.67 16.83 -11.92
N LEU A 13 0.07 15.67 -11.62
CA LEU A 13 0.78 14.39 -11.67
C LEU A 13 1.29 14.08 -13.08
N ARG A 14 0.46 14.26 -14.11
CA ARG A 14 0.87 14.03 -15.51
C ARG A 14 2.04 14.93 -15.92
N GLU A 15 1.97 16.23 -15.62
CA GLU A 15 3.06 17.18 -15.89
C GLU A 15 4.37 16.78 -15.19
N ALA A 16 4.31 16.25 -13.97
CA ALA A 16 5.48 15.74 -13.27
C ALA A 16 6.05 14.49 -13.96
N LEU A 17 5.20 13.56 -14.39
CA LEU A 17 5.61 12.36 -15.10
C LEU A 17 6.24 12.67 -16.46
N ASP A 18 5.75 13.69 -17.17
CA ASP A 18 6.30 14.09 -18.47
C ASP A 18 7.72 14.66 -18.35
N ASN A 19 8.06 15.26 -17.20
CA ASN A 19 9.33 15.94 -16.93
C ASN A 19 10.25 15.17 -15.95
N CYS A 20 10.29 13.84 -16.08
CA CYS A 20 11.12 12.96 -15.25
C CYS A 20 11.95 11.96 -16.07
N ASP A 21 13.05 11.52 -15.46
CA ASP A 21 13.96 10.51 -16.02
C ASP A 21 13.80 9.15 -15.33
N GLY A 22 12.89 9.09 -14.34
CA GLY A 22 12.58 7.88 -13.59
C GLY A 22 11.36 8.08 -12.71
N ILE A 23 10.72 6.98 -12.36
CA ILE A 23 9.56 6.97 -11.46
C ILE A 23 9.91 6.07 -10.27
N PHE A 24 9.55 6.49 -9.08
CA PHE A 24 9.75 5.75 -7.84
C PHE A 24 8.41 5.51 -7.17
N VAL A 25 7.99 4.24 -7.06
CA VAL A 25 6.64 3.90 -6.58
C VAL A 25 6.65 3.56 -5.10
N MET A 26 5.81 4.21 -4.31
CA MET A 26 5.62 3.92 -2.88
C MET A 26 4.30 3.22 -2.62
N VAL A 27 4.37 2.08 -1.92
CA VAL A 27 3.22 1.27 -1.52
C VAL A 27 3.23 1.01 -0.01
N ASP A 28 2.06 0.87 0.62
CA ASP A 28 1.94 0.57 2.04
C ASP A 28 2.05 -0.95 2.28
N ALA A 29 2.93 -1.38 3.19
CA ALA A 29 3.20 -2.79 3.46
C ALA A 29 1.98 -3.59 3.94
N ARG A 30 0.95 -2.92 4.47
CA ARG A 30 -0.28 -3.59 4.91
C ARG A 30 -1.07 -4.20 3.75
N ASP A 31 -1.04 -3.59 2.57
CA ASP A 31 -1.63 -4.16 1.36
C ASP A 31 -0.96 -3.59 0.11
N PRO A 32 0.25 -4.06 -0.21
CA PRO A 32 1.05 -3.51 -1.29
C PRO A 32 0.34 -3.53 -2.64
N GLN A 33 -0.43 -4.59 -2.92
CA GLN A 33 -1.21 -4.70 -4.15
C GLN A 33 -2.27 -3.61 -4.25
N ALA A 34 -2.99 -3.32 -3.17
CA ALA A 34 -4.02 -2.28 -3.19
C ALA A 34 -3.47 -0.86 -3.33
N PHE A 35 -2.21 -0.65 -2.99
CA PHE A 35 -1.50 0.62 -3.17
C PHE A 35 -0.71 0.69 -4.47
N HIS A 36 -0.64 -0.41 -5.21
CA HIS A 36 0.03 -0.49 -6.50
C HIS A 36 -0.76 0.29 -7.56
N CYS A 37 -0.05 0.94 -8.49
CA CYS A 37 -0.65 1.65 -9.63
C CYS A 37 -0.26 0.97 -10.95
N PRO A 38 -1.04 -0.01 -11.43
CA PRO A 38 -0.68 -0.78 -12.63
C PRO A 38 -0.40 0.11 -13.85
N TRP A 39 -1.23 1.12 -14.08
CA TRP A 39 -1.06 2.02 -15.23
C TRP A 39 0.23 2.84 -15.17
N ILE A 40 0.74 3.20 -13.99
CA ILE A 40 2.05 3.86 -13.89
C ILE A 40 3.15 2.87 -14.24
N VAL A 41 3.06 1.62 -13.76
CA VAL A 41 4.06 0.61 -14.10
C VAL A 41 4.11 0.36 -15.61
N GLU A 42 2.95 0.37 -16.27
CA GLU A 42 2.89 0.30 -17.74
C GLU A 42 3.52 1.54 -18.42
N GLU A 43 3.30 2.74 -17.90
CA GLU A 43 3.97 3.96 -18.38
C GLU A 43 5.50 3.87 -18.23
N MET A 44 5.99 3.35 -17.09
CA MET A 44 7.42 3.11 -16.87
C MET A 44 7.99 2.14 -17.90
N LYS A 45 7.27 1.04 -18.20
CA LYS A 45 7.67 0.05 -19.21
C LYS A 45 7.68 0.67 -20.61
N ALA A 46 6.61 1.36 -21.00
CA ALA A 46 6.48 1.98 -22.32
C ALA A 46 7.60 2.99 -22.60
N ARG A 47 7.97 3.77 -21.58
CA ARG A 47 9.03 4.80 -21.66
C ARG A 47 10.43 4.29 -21.32
N LYS A 48 10.57 2.99 -20.99
CA LYS A 48 11.83 2.36 -20.55
C LYS A 48 12.49 3.12 -19.37
N LEU A 49 11.68 3.60 -18.44
CA LEU A 49 12.16 4.29 -17.24
C LEU A 49 12.59 3.28 -16.17
N PRO A 50 13.54 3.63 -15.29
CA PRO A 50 13.90 2.82 -14.14
C PRO A 50 12.68 2.44 -13.31
N ARG A 51 12.51 1.14 -13.05
CA ARG A 51 11.38 0.57 -12.32
C ARG A 51 11.72 0.26 -10.87
N LEU A 52 11.62 1.27 -10.01
CA LEU A 52 11.97 1.17 -8.59
C LEU A 52 10.75 1.38 -7.69
N SER A 53 10.70 0.65 -6.57
CA SER A 53 9.65 0.81 -5.56
C SER A 53 10.15 0.67 -4.13
N ALA A 54 9.49 1.37 -3.21
CA ALA A 54 9.59 1.10 -1.77
C ALA A 54 8.23 0.66 -1.21
N MET A 55 8.23 -0.50 -0.58
CA MET A 55 7.17 -0.94 0.31
C MET A 55 7.44 -0.38 1.71
N VAL A 56 6.69 0.64 2.11
CA VAL A 56 6.88 1.38 3.36
C VAL A 56 5.98 0.89 4.48
N LYS A 57 6.35 1.25 5.72
CA LYS A 57 5.66 0.83 6.95
C LYS A 57 5.72 -0.67 7.20
N VAL A 58 6.87 -1.26 6.87
CA VAL A 58 7.11 -2.70 7.07
C VAL A 58 7.11 -3.11 8.55
N ASP A 59 7.21 -2.14 9.45
CA ASP A 59 7.03 -2.29 10.90
C ASP A 59 5.60 -2.68 11.29
N LEU A 60 4.59 -2.36 10.47
CA LEU A 60 3.18 -2.62 10.77
C LEU A 60 2.71 -4.04 10.39
N VAL A 61 3.59 -4.83 9.75
CA VAL A 61 3.23 -6.15 9.21
C VAL A 61 4.17 -7.25 9.69
N PRO A 62 3.72 -8.52 9.65
CA PRO A 62 4.60 -9.64 9.95
C PRO A 62 5.71 -9.76 8.90
N ARG A 63 6.89 -10.16 9.36
CA ARG A 63 8.10 -10.30 8.53
C ARG A 63 7.89 -11.21 7.32
N VAL A 64 7.18 -12.32 7.50
CA VAL A 64 6.87 -13.26 6.39
C VAL A 64 6.05 -12.56 5.31
N SER A 65 5.05 -11.76 5.69
CA SER A 65 4.24 -11.02 4.72
C SER A 65 5.10 -10.00 3.96
N ALA A 66 5.89 -9.20 4.69
CA ALA A 66 6.79 -8.22 4.07
C ALA A 66 7.80 -8.87 3.11
N LYS A 67 8.41 -9.99 3.53
CA LYS A 67 9.33 -10.77 2.68
C LYS A 67 8.65 -11.19 1.38
N ASN A 68 7.47 -11.81 1.49
CA ASN A 68 6.77 -12.35 0.33
C ASN A 68 6.31 -11.23 -0.61
N TRP A 69 5.83 -10.11 -0.08
CA TRP A 69 5.43 -8.96 -0.90
C TRP A 69 6.59 -8.32 -1.65
N VAL A 70 7.74 -8.10 -1.00
CA VAL A 70 8.95 -7.64 -1.69
C VAL A 70 9.34 -8.62 -2.79
N ALA A 71 9.09 -9.92 -2.58
CA ALA A 71 9.36 -10.96 -3.55
C ALA A 71 8.37 -11.01 -4.74
N SER A 72 7.15 -10.49 -4.56
CA SER A 72 6.01 -10.81 -5.45
C SER A 72 5.30 -9.62 -6.11
N LEU A 73 5.55 -8.37 -5.70
CA LEU A 73 4.69 -7.23 -6.02
C LEU A 73 4.49 -6.97 -7.53
N ASP A 74 5.57 -6.93 -8.32
CA ASP A 74 5.50 -6.89 -9.78
C ASP A 74 6.82 -7.42 -10.39
N PRO A 75 6.76 -8.38 -11.33
CA PRO A 75 7.93 -8.85 -12.06
C PRO A 75 8.69 -7.73 -12.80
N GLY A 76 9.85 -7.39 -12.27
CA GLY A 76 10.75 -6.37 -12.83
C GLY A 76 10.58 -4.97 -12.24
N LEU A 77 9.77 -4.82 -11.18
CA LEU A 77 9.81 -3.68 -10.28
C LEU A 77 10.76 -3.99 -9.12
N TRP A 78 11.94 -3.34 -9.10
CA TRP A 78 12.89 -3.53 -8.02
C TRP A 78 12.36 -2.91 -6.73
N THR A 79 11.91 -3.77 -5.82
CA THR A 79 11.19 -3.35 -4.61
C THR A 79 12.05 -3.54 -3.37
N VAL A 80 12.07 -2.54 -2.48
CA VAL A 80 12.68 -2.65 -1.14
C VAL A 80 11.66 -2.38 -0.06
N GLY A 81 11.73 -3.13 1.04
CA GLY A 81 11.02 -2.81 2.27
C GLY A 81 11.72 -1.69 3.04
N ALA A 82 10.97 -0.70 3.52
CA ALA A 82 11.49 0.44 4.26
C ALA A 82 10.63 0.80 5.48
N ASP A 83 11.30 1.06 6.60
CA ASP A 83 10.70 1.54 7.84
C ASP A 83 11.14 2.99 8.06
N LEU A 84 10.20 3.92 7.84
CA LEU A 84 10.49 5.35 7.93
C LEU A 84 10.67 5.83 9.38
N THR A 85 10.35 5.01 10.38
CA THR A 85 10.68 5.31 11.79
C THR A 85 12.17 5.16 12.06
N LYS A 86 12.90 4.47 11.16
CA LYS A 86 14.36 4.29 11.16
C LYS A 86 14.98 4.95 9.92
N PRO A 87 15.06 6.30 9.90
CA PRO A 87 15.39 7.06 8.69
C PRO A 87 16.76 6.72 8.09
N GLU A 88 17.77 6.42 8.91
CA GLU A 88 19.10 6.04 8.41
C GLU A 88 19.07 4.72 7.63
N ALA A 89 18.41 3.69 8.18
CA ALA A 89 18.27 2.39 7.54
C ALA A 89 17.43 2.48 6.26
N ALA A 90 16.28 3.18 6.31
CA ALA A 90 15.42 3.41 5.16
C ALA A 90 16.13 4.20 4.05
N GLY A 91 16.82 5.29 4.41
CA GLY A 91 17.60 6.08 3.47
C GLY A 91 18.71 5.27 2.81
N ALA A 92 19.43 4.45 3.59
CA ALA A 92 20.55 3.70 3.06
C ALA A 92 20.13 2.55 2.11
N ILE A 93 18.99 1.88 2.35
CA ILE A 93 18.49 0.85 1.43
C ILE A 93 17.92 1.45 0.15
N VAL A 94 17.18 2.56 0.25
CA VAL A 94 16.60 3.24 -0.93
C VAL A 94 17.70 3.91 -1.78
N LYS A 95 18.68 4.57 -1.18
CA LYS A 95 19.84 5.12 -1.91
C LYS A 95 20.62 4.03 -2.64
N LYS A 96 20.78 2.84 -2.02
CA LYS A 96 21.40 1.69 -2.69
C LYS A 96 20.56 1.24 -3.89
N LEU A 97 19.25 1.10 -3.74
CA LEU A 97 18.35 0.72 -4.83
C LEU A 97 18.47 1.68 -6.02
N ILE A 98 18.39 2.99 -5.76
CA ILE A 98 18.52 4.03 -6.80
C ILE A 98 19.89 3.99 -7.46
N ARG A 99 20.97 3.85 -6.69
CA ARG A 99 22.33 3.79 -7.26
C ARG A 99 22.52 2.58 -8.16
N ASP A 100 22.02 1.41 -7.74
CA ASP A 100 22.27 0.15 -8.43
C ASP A 100 21.34 -0.05 -9.64
N TYR A 101 20.12 0.51 -9.61
CA TYR A 101 19.06 0.25 -10.61
C TYR A 101 18.36 1.50 -11.17
N GLY A 102 18.74 2.70 -10.72
CA GLY A 102 18.14 3.96 -11.17
C GLY A 102 18.68 4.50 -12.48
N GLU A 103 19.58 3.77 -13.14
CA GLU A 103 20.14 4.08 -14.48
C GLU A 103 20.63 5.52 -14.68
N GLY A 104 21.13 6.15 -13.60
CA GLY A 104 21.63 7.53 -13.63
C GLY A 104 20.56 8.62 -13.69
N ALA A 105 19.29 8.29 -13.43
CA ALA A 105 18.19 9.24 -13.38
C ALA A 105 18.48 10.40 -12.42
N LYS A 106 18.34 11.64 -12.91
CA LYS A 106 18.60 12.86 -12.13
C LYS A 106 17.33 13.41 -11.48
N ARG A 107 16.18 13.15 -12.11
CA ARG A 107 14.85 13.53 -11.65
C ARG A 107 13.95 12.30 -11.56
N MET A 108 13.87 11.70 -10.38
CA MET A 108 13.00 10.57 -10.11
C MET A 108 11.75 11.03 -9.37
N VAL A 109 10.60 10.97 -10.04
CA VAL A 109 9.33 11.40 -9.46
C VAL A 109 8.79 10.30 -8.54
N CYS A 110 8.60 10.64 -7.26
CA CYS A 110 8.14 9.74 -6.23
C CYS A 110 6.62 9.78 -6.14
N ILE A 111 5.97 8.66 -6.46
CA ILE A 111 4.52 8.54 -6.53
C ILE A 111 4.00 7.56 -5.49
N GLY A 112 2.74 7.70 -5.08
CA GLY A 112 2.14 6.87 -4.03
C GLY A 112 0.94 7.55 -3.39
N ALA A 113 0.08 6.75 -2.77
CA ALA A 113 -1.12 7.25 -2.11
C ALA A 113 -0.80 8.26 -0.97
N PRO A 114 -1.74 9.15 -0.60
CA PRO A 114 -1.60 9.97 0.61
C PRO A 114 -1.29 9.12 1.86
N GLY A 115 -0.54 9.68 2.81
CA GLY A 115 -0.24 8.99 4.07
C GLY A 115 0.73 7.80 3.98
N THR A 116 1.28 7.47 2.81
CA THR A 116 2.35 6.46 2.65
C THR A 116 3.71 6.92 3.19
N GLY A 117 3.94 8.23 3.29
CA GLY A 117 5.20 8.80 3.77
C GLY A 117 6.16 9.28 2.67
N LYS A 118 5.66 9.55 1.45
CA LYS A 118 6.45 10.08 0.32
C LYS A 118 7.32 11.27 0.66
N THR A 119 6.73 12.33 1.22
CA THR A 119 7.46 13.55 1.60
C THR A 119 8.57 13.25 2.59
N THR A 120 8.32 12.35 3.55
CA THR A 120 9.33 11.91 4.52
C THR A 120 10.47 11.16 3.84
N LEU A 121 10.16 10.20 2.96
CA LEU A 121 11.19 9.45 2.23
C LEU A 121 12.02 10.36 1.32
N CYS A 122 11.38 11.29 0.59
CA CYS A 122 12.08 12.25 -0.28
C CYS A 122 13.05 13.12 0.53
N LYS A 123 12.68 13.53 1.76
CA LYS A 123 13.57 14.27 2.67
C LYS A 123 14.75 13.42 3.16
N ILE A 124 14.51 12.16 3.53
CA ILE A 124 15.55 11.23 3.99
C ILE A 124 16.57 10.92 2.88
N VAL A 125 16.07 10.69 1.67
CA VAL A 125 16.89 10.30 0.52
C VAL A 125 17.57 11.50 -0.13
N GLY A 126 16.84 12.60 -0.31
CA GLY A 126 17.27 13.74 -1.11
C GLY A 126 17.23 13.43 -2.61
N ALA A 127 18.04 14.15 -3.38
CA ALA A 127 18.20 13.89 -4.82
C ALA A 127 18.62 12.43 -5.09
N PRO A 128 18.10 11.78 -6.15
CA PRO A 128 17.28 12.35 -7.23
C PRO A 128 15.76 12.31 -6.98
N LEU A 129 15.28 11.94 -5.79
CA LEU A 129 13.84 11.80 -5.53
C LEU A 129 13.14 13.16 -5.42
N ILE A 130 12.02 13.30 -6.12
CA ILE A 130 11.17 14.48 -6.14
C ILE A 130 9.78 14.08 -5.67
N ASP A 131 9.26 14.75 -4.65
CA ASP A 131 7.92 14.47 -4.11
C ASP A 131 6.83 14.91 -5.09
N THR A 132 5.70 14.20 -5.08
CA THR A 132 4.49 14.61 -5.78
C THR A 132 3.33 14.78 -4.81
N PRO A 133 2.31 15.58 -5.18
CA PRO A 133 1.03 15.56 -4.48
C PRO A 133 0.49 14.13 -4.32
N GLY A 134 -0.19 13.88 -3.20
CA GLY A 134 -0.96 12.66 -3.02
C GLY A 134 -2.14 12.60 -4.01
N TRP A 135 -2.48 11.41 -4.47
CA TRP A 135 -3.53 11.21 -5.46
C TRP A 135 -4.93 11.41 -4.86
N LEU A 136 -5.79 12.12 -5.60
CA LEU A 136 -7.17 12.42 -5.22
C LEU A 136 -8.20 11.80 -6.19
N TRP A 137 -7.72 11.18 -7.26
CA TRP A 137 -8.47 10.57 -8.36
C TRP A 137 -8.73 9.04 -8.28
N PRO A 138 -8.22 8.26 -7.30
CA PRO A 138 -8.56 6.84 -7.23
C PRO A 138 -10.05 6.55 -7.11
N LYS A 139 -10.49 5.43 -7.70
CA LYS A 139 -11.77 4.80 -7.33
C LYS A 139 -11.75 4.31 -5.87
N ASN A 140 -12.92 4.01 -5.32
CA ASN A 140 -13.07 3.43 -3.99
C ASN A 140 -12.15 2.21 -3.80
N ASN A 141 -11.28 2.27 -2.80
CA ASN A 141 -10.37 1.19 -2.45
C ASN A 141 -10.39 0.97 -0.93
N ILE A 142 -10.69 -0.26 -0.52
CA ILE A 142 -10.89 -0.64 0.89
C ILE A 142 -9.62 -0.34 1.71
N SER A 143 -8.46 -0.73 1.20
CA SER A 143 -7.20 -0.56 1.93
C SER A 143 -6.79 0.91 2.00
N LEU A 144 -6.94 1.67 0.91
CA LEU A 144 -6.73 3.13 0.97
C LEU A 144 -7.67 3.80 2.00
N ALA A 145 -8.92 3.34 2.10
CA ALA A 145 -9.87 3.86 3.08
C ALA A 145 -9.55 3.49 4.53
N LEU A 146 -9.14 2.26 4.79
CA LEU A 146 -8.76 1.80 6.13
C LEU A 146 -7.46 2.41 6.64
N THR A 147 -6.58 2.82 5.72
CA THR A 147 -5.33 3.51 6.08
C THR A 147 -5.48 5.03 6.18
N GLY A 148 -6.65 5.58 5.84
CA GLY A 148 -6.90 7.02 5.77
C GLY A 148 -6.24 7.70 4.55
N ALA A 149 -5.73 6.93 3.60
CA ALA A 149 -5.11 7.45 2.37
C ALA A 149 -6.14 8.01 1.38
N TYR A 150 -7.37 7.50 1.40
CA TYR A 150 -8.46 7.97 0.52
C TYR A 150 -9.81 7.86 1.23
N PRO A 151 -10.75 8.81 1.08
CA PRO A 151 -12.07 8.68 1.69
C PRO A 151 -12.88 7.54 1.07
N TRP A 152 -13.58 6.78 1.92
CA TRP A 152 -14.58 5.82 1.45
C TRP A 152 -15.87 6.57 1.10
N ARG A 153 -16.42 6.34 -0.10
CA ARG A 153 -17.66 7.02 -0.53
C ARG A 153 -18.94 6.43 0.08
N GLY A 154 -18.87 5.22 0.65
CA GLY A 154 -19.99 4.59 1.35
C GLY A 154 -20.00 4.88 2.85
N THR A 155 -20.82 4.13 3.59
CA THR A 155 -20.82 4.17 5.06
C THR A 155 -19.68 3.32 5.64
N ASN A 156 -19.32 3.55 6.90
CA ASN A 156 -18.38 2.65 7.57
C ASN A 156 -18.95 1.22 7.74
N GLN A 157 -20.28 1.06 7.74
CA GLN A 157 -20.92 -0.25 7.68
C GLN A 157 -20.55 -0.98 6.38
N SER A 158 -20.67 -0.32 5.23
CA SER A 158 -20.29 -0.95 3.95
C SER A 158 -18.78 -1.17 3.83
N LEU A 159 -17.96 -0.27 4.39
CA LEU A 159 -16.50 -0.48 4.45
C LEU A 159 -16.13 -1.68 5.32
N ALA A 160 -16.78 -1.85 6.47
CA ALA A 160 -16.57 -2.98 7.37
C ALA A 160 -16.93 -4.30 6.69
N LEU A 161 -18.08 -4.37 6.02
CA LEU A 161 -18.49 -5.57 5.27
C LEU A 161 -17.53 -5.87 4.11
N ALA A 162 -17.09 -4.84 3.38
CA ALA A 162 -16.11 -4.98 2.30
C ALA A 162 -14.72 -5.41 2.81
N PHE A 163 -14.33 -5.01 4.03
CA PHE A 163 -13.14 -5.54 4.68
C PHE A 163 -13.32 -7.01 5.08
N LEU A 164 -14.46 -7.35 5.70
CA LEU A 164 -14.77 -8.70 6.15
C LEU A 164 -14.89 -9.70 4.99
N SER A 165 -15.37 -9.28 3.83
CA SER A 165 -15.39 -10.11 2.62
C SER A 165 -13.99 -10.50 2.12
N ARG A 166 -12.96 -9.75 2.52
CA ARG A 166 -11.56 -10.04 2.20
C ARG A 166 -10.85 -10.83 3.28
N VAL A 167 -11.43 -11.05 4.45
CA VAL A 167 -10.77 -11.84 5.51
C VAL A 167 -10.52 -13.25 5.00
N GLU A 168 -9.26 -13.69 5.05
CA GLU A 168 -8.89 -15.07 4.74
C GLU A 168 -9.52 -15.98 5.80
N ASN A 169 -10.53 -16.73 5.37
CA ASN A 169 -11.45 -17.38 6.30
C ASN A 169 -11.56 -18.90 6.06
N GLY A 170 -10.58 -19.49 5.36
CA GLY A 170 -10.37 -20.95 5.35
C GLY A 170 -11.57 -21.81 4.96
N GLY A 171 -12.50 -21.29 4.14
CA GLY A 171 -13.72 -22.00 3.74
C GLY A 171 -14.99 -21.59 4.49
N PHE A 172 -14.98 -20.51 5.27
CA PHE A 172 -16.18 -19.95 5.92
C PHE A 172 -17.31 -19.68 4.92
N ALA A 173 -16.99 -19.23 3.70
CA ALA A 173 -17.98 -19.12 2.64
C ALA A 173 -18.66 -20.46 2.32
N THR A 174 -17.91 -21.58 2.32
CA THR A 174 -18.43 -22.93 2.14
C THR A 174 -19.34 -23.37 3.31
N LEU A 175 -19.10 -22.83 4.50
CA LEU A 175 -19.94 -23.03 5.68
C LEU A 175 -21.12 -22.04 5.77
N GLY A 176 -21.32 -21.20 4.76
CA GLY A 176 -22.39 -20.20 4.73
C GLY A 176 -22.16 -19.00 5.66
N ILE A 177 -20.95 -18.81 6.17
CA ILE A 177 -20.60 -17.65 7.01
C ILE A 177 -20.32 -16.45 6.10
N THR A 178 -21.23 -15.48 6.12
CA THR A 178 -21.14 -14.25 5.31
C THR A 178 -20.46 -13.11 6.07
N PRO A 179 -20.01 -12.04 5.38
CA PRO A 179 -19.51 -10.81 6.03
C PRO A 179 -20.48 -10.21 7.05
N GLU A 180 -21.79 -10.28 6.81
CA GLU A 180 -22.83 -9.80 7.71
C GLU A 180 -22.86 -10.62 8.99
N LEU A 181 -22.81 -11.95 8.90
CA LEU A 181 -22.74 -12.84 10.06
C LEU A 181 -21.46 -12.63 10.86
N MET A 182 -20.33 -12.39 10.18
CA MET A 182 -19.07 -12.04 10.85
C MET A 182 -19.19 -10.71 11.60
N LEU A 183 -19.82 -9.70 11.00
CA LEU A 183 -20.02 -8.39 11.62
C LEU A 183 -21.00 -8.46 12.80
N GLU A 184 -22.06 -9.26 12.69
CA GLU A 184 -23.01 -9.51 13.77
C GLU A 184 -22.34 -10.22 14.96
N ALA A 185 -21.56 -11.27 14.70
CA ALA A 185 -20.79 -11.96 15.73
C ALA A 185 -19.78 -11.01 16.39
N TYR A 186 -19.12 -10.15 15.62
CA TYR A 186 -18.26 -9.09 16.13
C TYR A 186 -19.04 -8.11 17.02
N ALA A 187 -20.21 -7.65 16.59
CA ALA A 187 -21.05 -6.70 17.32
C ALA A 187 -21.43 -7.28 18.70
N LYS A 188 -21.96 -8.51 18.71
CA LYS A 188 -22.31 -9.25 19.92
C LYS A 188 -21.13 -9.43 20.87
N LYS A 189 -19.96 -9.82 20.34
CA LYS A 189 -18.75 -10.02 21.14
C LYS A 189 -18.27 -8.74 21.83
N ASN A 190 -18.46 -7.59 21.18
CA ASN A 190 -18.00 -6.29 21.70
C ASN A 190 -19.10 -5.49 22.41
N GLY A 191 -20.32 -6.05 22.55
CA GLY A 191 -21.44 -5.37 23.21
C GLY A 191 -21.91 -4.10 22.48
N VAL A 192 -21.78 -4.05 21.15
CA VAL A 192 -22.22 -2.91 20.33
C VAL A 192 -23.44 -3.30 19.50
N ALA A 193 -24.32 -2.33 19.20
CA ALA A 193 -25.43 -2.53 18.29
C ALA A 193 -24.92 -2.85 16.86
N TYR A 194 -25.67 -3.63 16.09
CA TYR A 194 -25.23 -4.05 14.76
C TYR A 194 -25.05 -2.87 13.79
N GLU A 195 -25.91 -1.86 13.92
CA GLU A 195 -25.90 -0.61 13.14
C GLU A 195 -24.65 0.24 13.41
N GLU A 196 -24.06 0.10 14.60
CA GLU A 196 -22.84 0.78 15.02
C GLU A 196 -21.57 -0.07 14.81
N ALA A 197 -21.74 -1.36 14.55
CA ALA A 197 -20.65 -2.32 14.47
C ALA A 197 -19.62 -1.94 13.41
N GLY A 198 -20.06 -1.42 12.26
CA GLY A 198 -19.16 -0.96 11.20
C GLY A 198 -18.32 0.24 11.60
N ASN A 199 -18.92 1.25 12.25
CA ASN A 199 -18.19 2.39 12.81
C ASN A 199 -17.14 1.91 13.82
N HIS A 200 -17.55 1.04 14.75
CA HIS A 200 -16.69 0.50 15.79
C HIS A 200 -15.53 -0.32 15.22
N LEU A 201 -15.78 -1.21 14.25
CA LEU A 201 -14.75 -2.02 13.61
C LEU A 201 -13.75 -1.15 12.81
N VAL A 202 -14.25 -0.25 11.96
CA VAL A 202 -13.40 0.63 11.15
C VAL A 202 -12.53 1.52 12.03
N ALA A 203 -13.05 2.04 13.15
CA ALA A 203 -12.27 2.84 14.09
C ALA A 203 -11.09 2.05 14.66
N ARG A 204 -11.32 0.81 15.09
CA ARG A 204 -10.26 -0.06 15.65
C ARG A 204 -9.23 -0.50 14.62
N LEU A 205 -9.63 -0.72 13.37
CA LEU A 205 -8.71 -1.00 12.26
C LEU A 205 -7.82 0.21 11.92
N ARG A 206 -8.38 1.42 11.99
CA ARG A 206 -7.65 2.68 11.74
C ARG A 206 -6.71 3.07 12.88
N SER A 207 -7.09 2.78 14.12
CA SER A 207 -6.29 3.10 15.32
C SER A 207 -5.19 2.09 15.60
N TYR A 208 -5.05 1.04 14.78
CA TYR A 208 -4.11 -0.09 14.97
C TYR A 208 -4.40 -0.97 16.19
N ASP A 209 -5.56 -0.82 16.83
CA ASP A 209 -6.00 -1.74 17.89
C ASP A 209 -6.32 -3.13 17.32
N LEU A 210 -6.90 -3.16 16.11
CA LEU A 210 -6.99 -4.38 15.31
C LEU A 210 -5.95 -4.33 14.17
N LYS A 211 -4.93 -5.16 14.29
CA LYS A 211 -3.88 -5.30 13.28
C LYS A 211 -4.40 -6.12 12.11
N TRP A 212 -4.07 -5.70 10.90
CA TRP A 212 -4.46 -6.39 9.68
C TRP A 212 -3.38 -6.25 8.62
N CYS A 213 -3.28 -7.23 7.73
CA CYS A 213 -2.48 -7.13 6.53
C CYS A 213 -2.98 -8.09 5.45
N ALA A 214 -2.85 -7.68 4.19
CA ALA A 214 -2.99 -8.56 3.06
C ALA A 214 -1.79 -9.52 3.02
N PHE A 215 -2.06 -10.79 2.81
CA PHE A 215 -1.00 -11.79 2.68
C PHE A 215 -0.62 -11.97 1.21
N SER A 216 0.68 -11.94 0.93
CA SER A 216 1.20 -12.19 -0.41
C SER A 216 1.11 -13.69 -0.76
N PRO A 217 0.83 -14.04 -2.03
CA PRO A 217 1.07 -15.38 -2.53
C PRO A 217 2.52 -15.82 -2.24
N ILE A 218 2.74 -17.09 -1.90
CA ILE A 218 4.11 -17.59 -1.66
C ILE A 218 4.95 -17.37 -2.94
N PRO A 219 6.06 -16.62 -2.87
CA PRO A 219 6.87 -16.35 -4.05
C PRO A 219 7.45 -17.65 -4.59
N LYS A 220 7.51 -17.78 -5.92
CA LYS A 220 8.12 -18.93 -6.59
C LYS A 220 9.65 -18.96 -6.44
N ASP A 221 10.26 -17.80 -6.20
CA ASP A 221 11.70 -17.61 -6.00
C ASP A 221 11.95 -16.41 -5.06
N ASP A 222 12.80 -16.58 -4.05
CA ASP A 222 13.23 -15.53 -3.12
C ASP A 222 14.74 -15.21 -3.20
N SER A 223 15.44 -15.79 -4.17
CA SER A 223 16.89 -15.67 -4.38
C SER A 223 17.38 -14.24 -4.61
N PHE A 224 16.48 -13.33 -5.02
CA PHE A 224 16.82 -11.94 -5.32
C PHE A 224 16.84 -11.01 -4.10
N LEU A 225 16.42 -11.48 -2.91
CA LEU A 225 16.47 -10.67 -1.69
C LEU A 225 17.93 -10.43 -1.27
N TRP A 226 18.42 -9.21 -1.48
CA TRP A 226 19.77 -8.85 -1.04
C TRP A 226 19.95 -9.07 0.47
N LYS A 227 21.16 -9.46 0.90
CA LYS A 227 21.50 -9.58 2.33
C LYS A 227 21.11 -8.33 3.15
N ARG A 228 21.24 -7.13 2.55
CA ARG A 228 20.85 -5.86 3.17
C ARG A 228 19.34 -5.66 3.25
N GLN A 229 18.59 -6.10 2.25
CA GLN A 229 17.12 -6.10 2.28
C GLN A 229 16.62 -7.03 3.39
N TRP A 230 17.22 -8.22 3.50
CA TRP A 230 16.90 -9.15 4.57
C TRP A 230 17.15 -8.55 5.95
N ARG A 231 18.27 -7.86 6.15
CA ARG A 231 18.56 -7.17 7.41
C ARG A 231 17.50 -6.13 7.78
N VAL A 232 17.07 -5.29 6.85
CA VAL A 232 16.01 -4.30 7.10
C VAL A 232 14.71 -4.98 7.53
N LEU A 233 14.31 -6.06 6.84
CA LEU A 233 13.11 -6.82 7.22
C LEU A 233 13.26 -7.53 8.57
N LEU A 234 14.47 -7.99 8.91
CA LEU A 234 14.75 -8.60 10.22
C LEU A 234 14.61 -7.57 11.35
N GLU A 235 15.20 -6.39 11.18
CA GLU A 235 15.26 -5.37 12.23
C GLU A 235 13.93 -4.63 12.42
N SER A 236 13.14 -4.45 11.36
CA SER A 236 11.92 -3.62 11.41
C SER A 236 10.62 -4.40 11.51
N CYS A 237 10.51 -5.59 10.91
CA CYS A 237 9.22 -6.30 10.90
C CYS A 237 8.99 -7.12 12.19
N HIS A 238 7.72 -7.27 12.56
CA HIS A 238 7.33 -8.19 13.63
C HIS A 238 7.64 -9.64 13.25
N HIS A 239 8.24 -10.37 14.19
CA HIS A 239 8.61 -11.78 14.03
C HIS A 239 7.42 -12.73 14.23
N ILE A 240 6.35 -12.25 14.87
CA ILE A 240 5.15 -13.03 15.21
C ILE A 240 4.02 -12.65 14.24
N THR A 241 3.32 -13.66 13.73
CA THR A 241 2.13 -13.51 12.88
C THR A 241 0.82 -13.56 13.66
N GLU A 242 0.83 -14.07 14.90
CA GLU A 242 -0.36 -14.16 15.76
C GLU A 242 -0.88 -12.77 16.14
N GLY A 243 -2.18 -12.56 15.98
CA GLY A 243 -2.85 -11.28 16.30
C GLY A 243 -3.11 -10.38 15.09
N TRP A 244 -2.78 -10.81 13.87
CA TRP A 244 -3.09 -10.09 12.62
C TRP A 244 -4.30 -10.71 11.95
N ILE A 245 -5.27 -9.88 11.59
CA ILE A 245 -6.34 -10.25 10.67
C ILE A 245 -5.74 -10.35 9.27
N ARG A 246 -5.74 -11.56 8.73
CA ARG A 246 -5.26 -11.82 7.38
C ARG A 246 -6.37 -11.53 6.38
N ILE A 247 -6.05 -10.79 5.33
CA ILE A 247 -6.96 -10.54 4.23
C ILE A 247 -6.35 -10.95 2.89
N THR A 248 -7.20 -11.22 1.91
CA THR A 248 -6.79 -11.39 0.51
C THR A 248 -6.29 -10.05 -0.05
N PRO A 249 -5.31 -10.06 -0.98
CA PRO A 249 -4.84 -8.84 -1.65
C PRO A 249 -5.98 -8.02 -2.27
N GLY A 250 -5.89 -6.69 -2.19
CA GLY A 250 -6.84 -5.82 -2.85
C GLY A 250 -6.51 -5.65 -4.33
N GLU A 251 -7.37 -4.93 -5.05
CA GLU A 251 -7.10 -4.52 -6.43
C GLU A 251 -6.22 -3.26 -6.45
N GLY A 252 -5.37 -3.16 -7.47
CA GLY A 252 -4.54 -1.98 -7.68
C GLY A 252 -5.36 -0.71 -7.88
N VAL A 253 -4.72 0.43 -7.67
CA VAL A 253 -5.34 1.75 -7.80
C VAL A 253 -5.76 1.99 -9.24
N GLU A 254 -7.06 2.13 -9.45
CA GLU A 254 -7.66 2.51 -10.72
C GLU A 254 -7.98 4.01 -10.78
N LYS A 255 -7.92 4.55 -11.98
CA LYS A 255 -8.41 5.90 -12.28
C LYS A 255 -9.94 5.92 -12.22
N ASP A 256 -10.48 6.93 -11.55
CA ASP A 256 -11.90 7.23 -11.65
C ASP A 256 -12.17 8.04 -12.93
N GLU A 257 -12.34 7.32 -14.04
CA GLU A 257 -12.55 7.92 -15.36
C GLU A 257 -13.82 8.80 -15.42
N GLU A 258 -14.84 8.55 -14.59
CA GLU A 258 -16.06 9.38 -14.53
C GLU A 258 -15.78 10.76 -13.93
N ILE A 259 -14.86 10.84 -12.96
CA ILE A 259 -14.45 12.11 -12.36
C ILE A 259 -13.40 12.83 -13.22
N LEU A 260 -12.58 12.09 -13.95
CA LEU A 260 -11.51 12.64 -14.78
C LEU A 260 -11.97 13.14 -16.16
N GLN A 261 -13.12 12.68 -16.67
CA GLN A 261 -13.80 13.22 -17.86
C GLN A 261 -14.58 14.49 -17.54
#